data_AF-A0A6G3WZ67-F1
#
_entry.id   AF-A0A6G3WZ67-F1
#
_cell.length_a   1.000
_cell.length_b   1.000
_cell.length_c   1.000
_cell.angle_alpha   90.00
_cell.angle_beta   90.00
_cell.angle_gamma   90.00
#
_symmetry.space_group_name_H-M   'P 1'
#
loop_
_entity.id
_entity.type
_entity.pdbx_description
1 polymer ?
#
loop_
_entity_poly.entity_id
_entity_poly.type
_entity_poly.pdbx_seq_one_letter_code
_entity_poly.pdbx_strand_id
1 'polypeptide(L)' 'MIDDVATDSSTSSEKSRTSSPSRRARRVRMTGKERREQLLDIGRALFADKGFEGTSVEEIA' A
#
# COMPACT_ATOMS: atom_id res chain seq x y z
N MET A 1 -39.89 -25.50 27.19
CA MET A 1 -38.76 -25.66 26.25
C MET A 1 -39.39 -25.52 24.88
N ILE A 2 -39.72 -24.31 24.37
CA ILE A 2 -38.86 -23.21 23.88
C ILE A 2 -37.63 -23.82 23.16
N ASP A 3 -37.45 -23.71 21.84
CA ASP A 3 -37.65 -22.54 20.97
C ASP A 3 -38.14 -22.85 19.54
N ASP A 4 -38.97 -21.93 19.06
CA ASP A 4 -39.31 -21.60 17.67
C ASP A 4 -38.06 -21.54 16.78
N VAL A 5 -38.02 -22.30 15.67
CA VAL A 5 -37.05 -22.03 14.59
C VAL A 5 -37.65 -20.95 13.67
N ALA A 6 -37.36 -19.72 14.05
CA ALA A 6 -37.68 -18.51 13.32
C ALA A 6 -37.01 -18.47 11.93
N THR A 7 -37.77 -17.93 10.96
CA THR A 7 -37.40 -16.92 9.92
C THR A 7 -35.95 -16.90 9.42
N ASP A 8 -35.64 -16.70 8.14
CA ASP A 8 -36.28 -15.83 7.17
C ASP A 8 -35.85 -16.23 5.75
N SER A 9 -36.73 -15.90 4.82
CA SER A 9 -36.47 -15.87 3.40
C SER A 9 -35.43 -14.80 3.05
N SER A 10 -34.90 -14.87 1.83
CA SER A 10 -34.19 -13.77 1.15
C SER A 10 -32.77 -13.55 1.69
N THR A 11 -31.73 -13.65 0.89
CA THR A 11 -31.57 -12.81 -0.29
C THR A 11 -30.84 -13.55 -1.40
N SER A 12 -31.52 -13.66 -2.53
CA SER A 12 -30.90 -13.59 -3.85
C SER A 12 -29.81 -12.52 -3.88
N SER A 13 -28.79 -12.79 -4.69
CA SER A 13 -27.88 -11.78 -5.26
C SER A 13 -26.68 -11.37 -4.39
N GLU A 14 -25.61 -12.16 -4.43
CA GLU A 14 -24.27 -11.56 -4.51
C GLU A 14 -23.58 -11.93 -5.82
N LYS A 15 -24.26 -11.45 -6.86
CA LYS A 15 -23.70 -10.94 -8.11
C LYS A 15 -22.27 -10.42 -7.91
N SER A 16 -21.36 -10.93 -8.74
CA SER A 16 -20.24 -10.15 -9.29
C SER A 16 -19.39 -9.38 -8.28
N ARG A 17 -18.50 -10.06 -7.56
CA ARG A 17 -17.23 -9.44 -7.17
C ARG A 17 -16.13 -9.81 -8.15
N THR A 18 -16.43 -9.72 -9.45
CA THR A 18 -15.36 -9.39 -10.42
C THR A 18 -14.92 -7.99 -10.03
N SER A 19 -13.82 -7.92 -9.28
CA SER A 19 -13.11 -6.67 -9.00
C SER A 19 -12.81 -6.03 -10.35
N SER A 20 -13.70 -5.14 -10.77
CA SER A 20 -13.52 -4.32 -11.95
C SER A 20 -12.15 -3.67 -11.80
N PRO A 21 -11.26 -3.74 -12.80
CA PRO A 21 -9.97 -3.10 -12.67
C PRO A 21 -10.24 -1.61 -12.48
N SER A 22 -10.08 -1.16 -11.24
CA SER A 22 -10.18 0.24 -10.82
C SER A 22 -9.49 1.06 -11.90
N ARG A 23 -10.27 1.92 -12.57
CA ARG A 23 -9.85 2.78 -13.68
C ARG A 23 -8.42 3.22 -13.43
N ARG A 24 -7.46 2.56 -14.10
CA ARG A 24 -6.03 2.51 -13.74
C ARG A 24 -5.63 3.80 -13.07
N ALA A 25 -5.65 3.81 -11.72
CA ALA A 25 -5.45 5.03 -10.96
C ALA A 25 -4.14 5.60 -11.46
N ARG A 26 -4.22 6.76 -12.12
CA ARG A 26 -3.11 7.31 -12.89
C ARG A 26 -1.95 7.40 -11.93
N ARG A 27 -0.93 6.54 -12.11
CA ARG A 27 0.19 6.45 -11.17
C ARG A 27 0.72 7.87 -10.98
N VAL A 28 0.52 8.40 -9.78
CA VAL A 28 0.97 9.74 -9.44
C VAL A 28 2.49 9.68 -9.48
N ARG A 29 3.09 10.50 -10.33
CA ARG A 29 4.54 10.64 -10.35
C ARG A 29 4.94 11.39 -9.10
N MET A 30 5.93 10.89 -8.39
CA MET A 30 6.53 11.62 -7.27
C MET A 30 6.98 13.00 -7.75
N THR A 31 6.64 14.01 -6.96
CA THR A 31 7.18 15.36 -7.08
C THR A 31 8.66 15.36 -6.69
N GLY A 32 9.40 16.40 -7.09
CA GLY A 32 10.81 16.53 -6.70
C GLY A 32 11.02 16.64 -5.18
N LYS A 33 10.03 17.16 -4.45
CA LYS A 33 10.05 17.23 -2.98
C LYS A 33 9.93 15.83 -2.37
N GLU A 34 8.93 15.05 -2.81
CA GLU A 34 8.74 13.68 -2.33
C GLU A 34 9.96 12.80 -2.64
N ARG A 35 10.56 12.97 -3.83
CA ARG A 35 11.80 12.27 -4.16
C ARG A 35 12.95 12.66 -3.24
N ARG A 36 13.10 13.96 -2.92
CA ARG A 36 14.12 14.43 -1.98
C ARG A 36 13.93 13.82 -0.60
N GLU A 37 12.69 13.79 -0.10
CA GLU A 37 12.36 13.19 1.19
C GLU A 37 12.71 11.70 1.20
N GLN A 38 12.37 10.97 0.13
CA GLN A 38 12.74 9.57 -0.02
C GLN A 38 14.26 9.34 0.04
N LEU A 39 15.05 10.15 -0.69
CA LEU A 39 16.51 10.05 -0.69
C LEU A 39 17.10 10.34 0.70
N LEU A 40 16.52 11.29 1.44
CA LEU A 40 16.94 11.60 2.80
C LEU A 40 16.63 10.46 3.78
N ASP A 41 15.46 9.84 3.66
CA ASP A 41 15.08 8.71 4.52
C ASP A 41 15.97 7.50 4.28
N ILE A 42 16.19 7.14 3.01
CA ILE A 42 17.10 6.04 2.62
C ILE A 42 18.53 6.35 3.09
N GLY A 43 19.03 7.55 2.80
CA GLY A 43 20.38 7.95 3.18
C GLY A 43 20.60 7.90 4.70
N ARG A 44 19.65 8.38 5.49
CA ARG A 44 19.74 8.32 6.97
C ARG A 44 19.84 6.89 7.48
N ALA A 45 19.04 5.97 6.95
CA ALA A 45 19.09 4.57 7.32
C ALA A 45 20.44 3.93 6.96
N LEU A 46 20.88 4.09 5.70
CA LEU A 46 22.15 3.52 5.24
C LEU A 46 23.36 4.07 6.00
N PHE A 47 23.41 5.38 6.25
CA PHE A 47 24.49 5.96 7.06
C PHE A 47 24.47 5.48 8.51
N ALA A 48 23.30 5.27 9.11
CA ALA A 48 23.20 4.73 10.46
C ALA A 48 23.68 3.27 10.53
N ASP A 49 23.37 2.47 9.50
CA ASP A 49 23.70 1.05 9.47
C ASP A 49 25.16 0.77 9.06
N LYS A 50 25.68 1.53 8.09
CA LYS A 50 26.99 1.26 7.44
C LYS A 50 28.05 2.32 7.70
N GLY A 51 27.68 3.49 8.21
CA GLY A 51 28.58 4.62 8.37
C GLY A 51 28.92 5.35 7.06
N PHE A 52 29.77 6.37 7.18
CA PHE A 52 30.10 7.29 6.08
C PHE A 52 30.88 6.62 4.94
N GLU A 53 31.95 5.88 5.25
CA GLU A 53 32.77 5.21 4.23
C GLU A 53 32.07 3.98 3.60
N GLY A 54 31.09 3.40 4.30
CA GLY A 54 30.36 2.21 3.86
C GLY A 54 29.12 2.47 3.02
N THR A 55 28.82 3.73 2.70
CA THR A 55 27.62 4.13 1.94
C THR A 55 28.03 4.94 0.71
N SER A 56 27.52 4.59 -0.47
CA SER A 56 27.74 5.35 -1.70
C SER A 56 26.48 6.07 -2.19
N VAL A 57 26.64 7.06 -3.07
CA VAL A 57 25.51 7.85 -3.61
C VAL A 57 24.61 6.98 -4.50
N GLU A 58 25.19 6.05 -5.24
CA GLU A 58 24.49 5.10 -6.10
C GLU A 58 23.58 4.17 -5.30
N GLU A 59 23.93 3.87 -4.04
CA GLU A 59 23.12 3.01 -3.17
C GLU A 59 21.91 3.75 -2.58
N ILE A 60 21.93 5.09 -2.56
CA ILE A 60 20.82 5.92 -2.08
C ILE A 60 19.79 6.19 -3.21
N ALA A 61 20.17 6.07 -4.49
CA ALA A 61 19.50 6.70 -5.65
C ALA A 61 18.51 5.83 -6.44
#